data_AF-A0A0F2Q0K1-F1
#
_entry.id   AF-A0A0F2Q0K1-F1
#
_cell.length_a   1.000
_cell.length_b   1.000
_cell.length_c   1.000
_cell.angle_alpha   90.00
_cell.angle_beta   90.00
_cell.angle_gamma   90.00
#
_symmetry.space_group_name_H-M   'P 1'
#
loop_
_entity.id
_entity.type
_entity.pdbx_description
1 polymer ?
#
loop_
_entity_poly.entity_id
_entity_poly.type
_entity_poly.pdbx_seq_one_letter_code
_entity_poly.pdbx_strand_id
1 'polypeptide(L)'
;MVKTTMSLYESIPLIPNIFHLTYIENPGAAFGLLANQRVFFIVITTIILLAVIYFYKQLKGPHLLLRIALGMVVGGALGNLVDRVRMGTVTDFFDFRIWPVFNIADSAIVLGMIYISYQLLFRGEEF
;
A
#
# COMPACT_ATOMS: atom_id res chain seq x y z
N MET A 1 1.78 14.48 9.56
CA MET A 1 3.16 14.98 9.49
C MET A 1 3.40 15.66 8.15
N VAL A 2 3.53 14.93 7.02
CA VAL A 2 3.72 15.56 5.69
C VAL A 2 2.61 16.56 5.35
N LYS A 3 1.32 16.14 5.41
CA LYS A 3 0.18 17.04 5.14
C LYS A 3 0.10 18.30 6.02
N THR A 4 0.69 18.25 7.22
CA THR A 4 0.59 19.34 8.21
C THR A 4 1.77 20.29 8.15
N THR A 5 2.88 19.89 7.51
CA THR A 5 4.12 20.67 7.48
C THR A 5 4.56 21.06 6.08
N MET A 6 4.00 20.44 5.03
CA MET A 6 4.40 20.65 3.64
C MET A 6 3.22 21.12 2.80
N SER A 7 3.52 21.97 1.81
CA SER A 7 2.59 22.37 0.75
C SER A 7 2.49 21.27 -0.32
N LEU A 8 1.36 21.17 -1.01
CA LEU A 8 1.21 20.20 -2.10
C LEU A 8 2.30 20.43 -3.16
N TYR A 9 2.95 19.35 -3.60
CA TYR A 9 4.11 19.30 -4.50
C TYR A 9 5.43 19.84 -3.92
N GLU A 10 5.46 20.26 -2.66
CA GLU A 10 6.72 20.59 -1.99
C GLU A 10 7.61 19.35 -1.91
N SER A 11 8.91 19.53 -2.20
CA SER A 11 9.91 18.45 -2.23
C SER A 11 11.12 18.84 -1.38
N ILE A 12 11.36 18.07 -0.31
CA ILE A 12 12.49 18.26 0.60
C ILE A 12 13.53 17.17 0.30
N PRO A 13 14.75 17.52 -0.14
CA PRO A 13 15.82 16.55 -0.37
C PRO A 13 16.34 15.98 0.94
N LEU A 14 16.29 14.65 1.08
CA LEU A 14 16.96 13.92 2.17
C LEU A 14 18.32 13.38 1.73
N ILE A 15 18.39 12.87 0.50
CA ILE A 15 19.63 12.51 -0.18
C ILE A 15 19.61 13.20 -1.55
N PRO A 16 20.49 14.19 -1.81
CA PRO A 16 20.48 14.95 -3.05
C PRO A 16 20.43 14.04 -4.28
N ASN A 17 19.52 14.35 -5.21
CA ASN A 17 19.27 13.61 -6.45
C ASN A 17 18.80 12.15 -6.33
N ILE A 18 18.69 11.59 -5.12
CA ILE A 18 18.34 10.17 -4.91
C ILE A 18 17.01 10.04 -4.17
N PHE A 19 16.86 10.66 -3.00
CA PHE A 19 15.70 10.43 -2.14
C PHE A 19 15.17 11.73 -1.54
N HIS A 20 13.88 11.95 -1.72
CA HIS A 20 13.19 13.17 -1.30
C HIS A 20 11.89 12.79 -0.59
N LEU A 21 11.46 13.68 0.29
CA LEU A 21 10.07 13.72 0.71
C LEU A 21 9.34 14.68 -0.22
N THR A 22 8.43 14.17 -1.05
CA THR A 22 7.66 14.98 -2.00
C THR A 22 6.18 14.80 -1.73
N TYR A 23 5.48 15.84 -1.24
CA TYR A 23 4.06 15.69 -0.90
C TYR A 23 3.18 15.64 -2.15
N ILE A 24 2.55 14.49 -2.39
CA ILE A 24 1.60 14.29 -3.50
C ILE A 24 0.27 13.76 -2.96
N GLU A 25 -0.83 14.27 -3.53
CA GLU A 25 -2.16 13.66 -3.38
C GLU A 25 -2.49 12.86 -4.64
N ASN A 26 -2.64 11.54 -4.48
CA ASN A 26 -2.85 10.61 -5.57
C ASN A 26 -4.34 10.24 -5.70
N PRO A 27 -5.04 10.71 -6.76
CA PRO A 27 -6.44 10.39 -6.99
C PRO A 27 -6.65 9.04 -7.70
N GLY A 28 -5.57 8.35 -8.07
CA GLY A 28 -5.59 7.12 -8.86
C GLY A 28 -4.79 5.98 -8.24
N ALA A 29 -4.22 5.17 -9.11
CA ALA A 29 -3.19 4.18 -8.80
C ALA A 29 -1.83 4.62 -9.38
N ALA A 30 -0.85 3.71 -9.37
CA ALA A 30 0.44 3.92 -10.01
C ALA A 30 0.30 4.41 -11.46
N PHE A 31 1.22 5.28 -11.88
CA PHE A 31 1.25 5.88 -13.22
C PHE A 31 -0.02 6.66 -13.62
N GLY A 32 -0.83 7.10 -12.65
CA GLY A 32 -2.06 7.85 -12.91
C GLY A 32 -3.23 7.01 -13.45
N LEU A 33 -3.10 5.68 -13.40
CA LEU A 33 -4.18 4.77 -13.84
C LEU A 33 -5.43 4.95 -12.96
N LEU A 34 -6.60 4.92 -13.61
CA LEU A 34 -7.91 5.02 -12.97
C LEU A 34 -8.06 6.27 -12.06
N ALA A 35 -7.41 7.37 -12.41
CA ALA A 35 -7.55 8.63 -11.68
C ALA A 35 -9.03 9.02 -11.50
N ASN A 36 -9.37 9.54 -10.32
CA ASN A 36 -10.71 9.95 -9.92
C ASN A 36 -11.75 8.81 -9.82
N GLN A 37 -11.35 7.55 -9.97
CA GLN A 37 -12.23 6.38 -9.78
C GLN A 37 -12.30 5.97 -8.30
N ARG A 38 -12.59 6.95 -7.43
CA ARG A 38 -12.60 6.78 -5.96
C ARG A 38 -13.50 5.62 -5.51
N VAL A 39 -14.72 5.57 -6.01
CA VAL A 39 -15.71 4.54 -5.64
C VAL A 39 -15.22 3.15 -6.05
N PHE A 40 -14.63 3.03 -7.25
CA PHE A 40 -14.04 1.78 -7.72
C PHE A 40 -12.96 1.29 -6.74
N PHE A 41 -12.00 2.14 -6.37
CA PHE A 41 -10.94 1.77 -5.42
C PHE A 41 -11.48 1.39 -4.04
N ILE A 42 -12.48 2.10 -3.53
CA ILE A 42 -13.11 1.78 -2.24
C ILE A 42 -13.76 0.39 -2.30
N VAL A 43 -14.56 0.13 -3.34
CA VAL A 43 -15.28 -1.14 -3.50
C VAL A 43 -14.31 -2.30 -3.67
N ILE A 44 -13.37 -2.20 -4.62
CA ILE A 44 -12.44 -3.31 -4.90
C ILE A 44 -11.53 -3.61 -3.71
N THR A 45 -11.01 -2.57 -3.04
CA THR A 45 -10.14 -2.76 -1.86
C THR A 45 -10.92 -3.40 -0.71
N THR A 46 -12.17 -2.98 -0.50
CA THR A 46 -13.04 -3.58 0.54
C THR A 46 -13.30 -5.05 0.24
N ILE A 47 -13.61 -5.42 -1.01
CA ILE A 47 -13.81 -6.81 -1.41
C ILE A 47 -12.54 -7.64 -1.17
N ILE A 48 -11.38 -7.14 -1.59
CA ILE A 48 -10.09 -7.81 -1.38
C ILE A 48 -9.80 -8.00 0.11
N LEU A 49 -10.01 -6.98 0.94
CA LEU A 49 -9.82 -7.06 2.39
C LEU A 49 -10.72 -8.13 3.02
N LEU A 50 -12.00 -8.19 2.64
CA LEU A 50 -12.92 -9.22 3.14
C LEU A 50 -12.48 -10.63 2.72
N ALA A 51 -12.04 -10.80 1.47
CA ALA A 51 -11.52 -12.07 0.98
C ALA A 51 -10.27 -12.50 1.77
N VAL A 52 -9.30 -11.59 1.97
CA VAL A 52 -8.08 -11.88 2.74
C VAL A 52 -8.41 -12.24 4.19
N ILE A 53 -9.32 -11.53 4.85
CA ILE A 53 -9.76 -11.86 6.22
C ILE A 53 -10.44 -13.24 6.27
N TYR A 54 -11.27 -13.55 5.27
CA TYR A 54 -11.93 -14.85 5.17
C TYR A 54 -10.92 -16.00 5.02
N PHE A 55 -9.95 -15.88 4.10
CA PHE A 55 -8.90 -16.90 3.91
C PHE A 55 -7.93 -16.96 5.09
N TYR A 56 -7.62 -15.84 5.73
CA TYR A 56 -6.78 -15.81 6.93
C TYR A 56 -7.35 -16.69 8.05
N LYS A 57 -8.68 -16.73 8.20
CA LYS A 57 -9.36 -17.59 9.19
C LYS A 57 -9.25 -19.08 8.87
N GLN A 58 -8.95 -19.44 7.62
CA GLN A 58 -8.80 -20.83 7.19
C GLN A 58 -7.37 -21.35 7.36
N LEU A 59 -6.38 -20.46 7.53
CA LEU A 59 -4.99 -20.84 7.75
C LEU A 59 -4.83 -21.69 9.02
N LYS A 60 -4.43 -22.94 8.83
CA LYS A 60 -4.09 -23.85 9.93
C LYS A 60 -2.58 -23.83 10.17
N GLY A 61 -2.16 -24.11 11.39
CA GLY A 61 -0.73 -24.24 11.73
C GLY A 61 0.04 -22.93 12.06
N PRO A 62 1.30 -23.07 12.51
CA PRO A 62 2.11 -21.97 13.05
C PRO A 62 2.88 -21.21 11.96
N HIS A 63 2.19 -20.58 11.01
CA HIS A 63 2.82 -19.76 9.95
C HIS A 63 2.94 -18.29 10.38
N LEU A 64 3.73 -18.00 11.42
CA LEU A 64 3.85 -16.64 11.97
C LEU A 64 4.24 -15.60 10.92
N LEU A 65 5.23 -15.90 10.08
CA LEU A 65 5.69 -14.99 9.04
C LEU A 65 4.62 -14.73 7.97
N LEU A 66 3.85 -15.75 7.57
CA LEU A 66 2.73 -15.58 6.66
C LEU A 66 1.64 -14.69 7.26
N ARG A 67 1.33 -14.87 8.55
CA ARG A 67 0.36 -14.03 9.27
C ARG A 67 0.83 -12.58 9.34
N ILE A 68 2.13 -12.36 9.58
CA ILE A 68 2.73 -11.01 9.54
C ILE A 68 2.59 -10.41 8.14
N ALA A 69 2.96 -11.16 7.10
CA ALA A 69 2.86 -10.69 5.71
C ALA A 69 1.42 -10.35 5.31
N LEU A 70 0.44 -11.18 5.69
CA LEU A 70 -0.98 -10.87 5.50
C LEU A 70 -1.42 -9.63 6.29
N GLY A 71 -0.94 -9.49 7.52
CA GLY A 71 -1.14 -8.29 8.33
C GLY A 71 -0.59 -7.03 7.66
N MET A 72 0.57 -7.11 7.01
CA MET A 72 1.16 -6.01 6.25
C MET A 72 0.30 -5.63 5.04
N VAL A 73 -0.16 -6.61 4.26
CA VAL A 73 -1.05 -6.37 3.11
C VAL A 73 -2.37 -5.75 3.55
N VAL A 74 -3.02 -6.33 4.58
CA VAL A 74 -4.29 -5.82 5.12
C VAL A 74 -4.12 -4.43 5.71
N GLY A 75 -3.08 -4.21 6.51
CA GLY A 75 -2.81 -2.92 7.14
C GLY A 75 -2.53 -1.82 6.11
N GLY A 76 -1.71 -2.11 5.10
CA GLY A 76 -1.45 -1.17 4.01
C GLY A 76 -2.70 -0.87 3.18
N ALA A 77 -3.44 -1.90 2.75
CA ALA A 77 -4.68 -1.72 2.00
C ALA A 77 -5.72 -0.92 2.78
N LEU A 78 -5.85 -1.18 4.09
CA LEU A 78 -6.76 -0.43 4.96
C LEU A 78 -6.32 1.03 5.13
N GLY A 79 -5.02 1.31 5.29
CA GLY A 79 -4.50 2.68 5.38
C GLY A 79 -4.85 3.51 4.14
N ASN A 80 -4.55 2.96 2.96
CA ASN A 80 -4.89 3.57 1.67
C ASN A 80 -6.40 3.70 1.43
N LEU A 81 -7.20 2.78 1.97
CA LEU A 81 -8.66 2.86 1.92
C LEU A 81 -9.20 3.98 2.82
N VAL A 82 -8.69 4.11 4.05
CA VAL A 82 -9.08 5.18 4.97
C VAL A 82 -8.79 6.54 4.38
N ASP A 83 -7.63 6.71 3.75
CA ASP A 83 -7.27 7.94 3.03
C ASP A 83 -8.29 8.25 1.93
N ARG A 84 -8.62 7.29 1.07
CA ARG A 84 -9.63 7.46 0.00
C ARG A 84 -11.03 7.74 0.55
N VAL A 85 -11.42 7.14 1.67
CA VAL A 85 -12.74 7.39 2.28
C VAL A 85 -12.81 8.78 2.90
N ARG A 86 -11.74 9.25 3.55
CA ARG A 86 -11.75 10.55 4.26
C ARG A 86 -11.45 11.73 3.34
N MET A 87 -10.46 11.59 2.46
CA MET A 87 -9.88 12.68 1.69
C MET A 87 -10.14 12.56 0.19
N GLY A 88 -10.53 11.37 -0.29
CA GLY A 88 -10.75 11.11 -1.72
C GLY A 88 -9.48 10.78 -2.51
N THR A 89 -8.31 11.05 -1.94
CA THR A 89 -6.98 10.78 -2.49
C THR A 89 -6.12 10.03 -1.46
N VAL A 90 -5.01 9.46 -1.92
CA VAL A 90 -3.97 8.88 -1.06
C VAL A 90 -2.81 9.85 -0.91
N THR A 91 -2.23 9.88 0.28
CA THR A 91 -1.06 10.72 0.58
C THR A 91 0.24 9.99 0.24
N ASP A 92 0.92 10.41 -0.82
CA ASP A 92 2.21 9.85 -1.23
C ASP A 92 3.35 10.82 -0.88
N PHE A 93 4.51 10.27 -0.48
CA PHE A 93 5.62 11.10 0.00
C PHE A 93 7.03 10.56 -0.21
N PHE A 94 7.22 9.25 -0.42
CA PHE A 94 8.54 8.69 -0.72
C PHE A 94 8.86 8.83 -2.20
N ASP A 95 9.85 9.66 -2.52
CA ASP A 95 10.25 9.97 -3.89
C ASP A 95 11.73 9.62 -4.13
N PHE A 96 11.95 8.54 -4.89
CA PHE A 96 13.28 8.06 -5.30
C PHE A 96 13.75 8.61 -6.65
N ARG A 97 13.04 9.58 -7.24
CA ARG A 97 13.29 10.23 -8.55
C ARG A 97 13.20 9.34 -9.79
N ILE A 98 13.40 8.03 -9.66
CA ILE A 98 13.34 7.04 -10.75
C ILE A 98 12.08 6.16 -10.71
N TRP A 99 11.24 6.32 -9.69
CA TRP A 99 10.04 5.53 -9.43
C TRP A 99 8.90 6.45 -9.02
N PRO A 100 7.62 6.12 -9.34
CA PRO A 100 6.48 6.90 -8.86
C PRO A 100 6.50 7.08 -7.34
N VAL A 101 6.07 8.25 -6.87
CA VAL A 101 6.00 8.52 -5.43
C VAL A 101 5.00 7.58 -4.77
N PHE A 102 5.37 7.05 -3.61
CA PHE A 102 4.56 6.08 -2.86
C PHE A 102 4.59 6.37 -1.36
N ASN A 103 3.94 5.53 -0.56
CA ASN A 103 3.89 5.70 0.89
C ASN A 103 4.22 4.40 1.67
N ILE A 104 4.10 4.47 3.00
CA ILE A 104 4.35 3.34 3.89
C ILE A 104 3.34 2.20 3.68
N ALA A 105 2.09 2.53 3.35
CA ALA A 105 1.05 1.54 3.07
C ALA A 105 1.37 0.74 1.80
N ASP A 106 1.85 1.40 0.74
CA ASP A 106 2.30 0.73 -0.49
C ASP A 106 3.51 -0.17 -0.21
N SER A 107 4.47 0.31 0.57
CA SER A 107 5.63 -0.48 1.00
C SER A 107 5.21 -1.75 1.75
N ALA A 108 4.25 -1.65 2.67
CA ALA A 108 3.73 -2.77 3.42
C ALA A 108 3.04 -3.80 2.52
N ILE A 109 2.22 -3.34 1.56
CA ILE A 109 1.58 -4.20 0.56
C ILE A 109 2.62 -4.93 -0.27
N VAL A 110 3.61 -4.23 -0.83
CA VAL A 110 4.63 -4.83 -1.69
C VAL A 110 5.46 -5.87 -0.94
N LEU A 111 5.96 -5.55 0.25
CA LEU A 111 6.77 -6.49 1.04
C LEU A 111 5.96 -7.72 1.48
N GLY A 112 4.71 -7.52 1.92
CA GLY A 112 3.82 -8.62 2.28
C GLY A 112 3.51 -9.52 1.07
N MET A 113 3.20 -8.93 -0.08
CA MET A 113 2.92 -9.66 -1.32
C MET A 113 4.14 -10.41 -1.85
N ILE A 114 5.35 -9.84 -1.76
CA ILE A 114 6.59 -10.55 -2.13
C ILE A 114 6.73 -11.82 -1.29
N TYR A 115 6.55 -11.73 0.03
CA TYR A 115 6.67 -12.90 0.90
C TYR A 115 5.58 -13.95 0.63
N ILE A 116 4.33 -13.52 0.49
CA ILE A 116 3.20 -14.43 0.16
C ILE A 116 3.45 -15.13 -1.18
N SER A 117 3.88 -14.38 -2.20
CA SER A 117 4.19 -14.94 -3.52
C SER A 117 5.35 -15.92 -3.47
N TYR A 118 6.39 -15.63 -2.68
CA TYR A 118 7.50 -16.55 -2.47
C TYR A 118 7.05 -17.87 -1.82
N GLN A 119 6.22 -17.79 -0.78
CA GLN A 119 5.67 -18.99 -0.13
C GLN A 119 4.83 -19.83 -1.10
N LEU A 120 3.97 -19.18 -1.89
CA LEU A 120 3.14 -19.83 -2.91
C LEU A 120 3.95 -20.54 -4.00
N LEU A 121 4.95 -19.86 -4.56
CA LEU A 121 5.67 -20.35 -5.74
C LEU A 121 6.76 -21.36 -5.42
N PHE A 122 7.42 -21.23 -4.27
CA PHE A 122 8.64 -22.00 -3.97
C PHE A 122 8.50 -22.93 -2.78
N ARG A 123 7.53 -22.72 -1.89
CA ARG A 123 7.37 -23.56 -0.70
C ARG A 123 6.18 -24.50 -0.76
N GLY A 124 5.26 -24.28 -1.72
CA GLY A 124 4.11 -25.17 -1.94
C GLY A 124 3.32 -25.45 -0.66
N GLU A 125 3.33 -24.51 0.31
CA GLU A 125 2.65 -24.73 1.58
C GLU A 125 1.15 -24.85 1.28
N GLU A 126 0.59 -26.04 1.51
CA GLU A 126 -0.85 -26.24 1.53
C GLU A 126 -1.40 -25.46 2.73
N PHE A 127 -2.12 -24.38 2.46
CA PHE A 127 -2.75 -23.50 3.47
C PHE A 127 -3.85 -24.19 4.27
#